data_AF-A0AAE7EH18-F1
#
_entry.id   AF-A0AAE7EH18-F1
#
_cell.length_a   1.000
_cell.length_b   1.000
_cell.length_c   1.000
_cell.angle_alpha   90.00
_cell.angle_beta   90.00
_cell.angle_gamma   90.00
#
_symmetry.space_group_name_H-M   'P 1'
#
loop_
_entity.id
_entity.type
_entity.pdbx_description
1 polymer ?
#
loop_
_entity_poly.entity_id
_entity_poly.type
_entity_poly.pdbx_seq_one_letter_code
_entity_poly.pdbx_strand_id
1 'polypeptide(L)'
;MAKKCIIITDEEIINNLNSDGLTVDSYFIQELSTGDYTICASFQGESFDFFWEDEIFRCAVVDFLKRRGATIVSWDEYIKKLK
;
A
#
# COMPACT_ATOMS: atom_id res chain seq x y z
N MET A 1 -24.31 17.26 9.84
CA MET A 1 -22.91 17.19 10.32
C MET A 1 -22.04 17.14 9.08
N ALA A 2 -21.24 18.18 8.82
CA ALA A 2 -20.33 18.18 7.68
C ALA A 2 -19.24 17.13 7.94
N LYS A 3 -19.17 16.07 7.12
CA LYS A 3 -18.01 15.18 7.10
C LYS A 3 -16.80 16.07 6.81
N LYS A 4 -15.90 16.20 7.78
CA LYS A 4 -14.62 16.86 7.59
C LYS A 4 -13.89 16.05 6.52
N CYS A 5 -13.82 16.55 5.29
CA CYS A 5 -12.99 15.95 4.26
C CYS A 5 -11.55 16.13 4.72
N ILE A 6 -10.96 15.06 5.24
CA ILE A 6 -9.53 15.00 5.55
C ILE A 6 -8.84 14.94 4.19
N ILE A 7 -8.15 16.02 3.82
CA ILE A 7 -7.30 16.03 2.64
C ILE A 7 -5.96 15.46 3.11
N ILE A 8 -5.65 14.25 2.67
CA ILE A 8 -4.36 13.62 2.90
C ILE A 8 -3.45 14.01 1.75
N THR A 9 -2.31 14.63 2.06
CA THR A 9 -1.38 15.11 1.05
C THR A 9 -0.39 14.02 0.62
N ASP A 10 0.13 14.13 -0.60
CA ASP A 10 1.18 13.24 -1.10
C ASP A 10 2.42 13.28 -0.18
N GLU A 11 2.75 14.44 0.41
CA GLU A 11 3.86 14.58 1.37
C GLU A 11 3.61 13.81 2.66
N GLU A 12 2.40 13.84 3.22
CA GLU A 12 2.03 13.03 4.38
C GLU A 12 2.12 11.54 4.09
N ILE A 13 1.70 11.12 2.88
CA ILE A 13 1.83 9.72 2.44
C ILE A 13 3.30 9.32 2.38
N ILE A 14 4.15 10.12 1.73
CA ILE A 14 5.59 9.86 1.62
C ILE A 14 6.25 9.83 3.01
N ASN A 15 5.91 10.78 3.88
CA ASN A 15 6.45 10.82 5.23
C ASN A 15 6.03 9.59 6.02
N ASN A 16 4.77 9.15 5.93
CA ASN A 16 4.29 7.93 6.61
C ASN A 16 4.99 6.68 6.08
N LEU A 17 5.10 6.54 4.75
CA LEU A 17 5.76 5.42 4.10
C LEU A 17 7.25 5.31 4.46
N ASN A 18 7.91 6.45 4.71
CA ASN A 18 9.31 6.51 5.14
C ASN A 18 9.50 6.61 6.68
N SER A 19 8.41 6.72 7.46
CA SER A 19 8.49 7.14 8.87
C SER A 19 9.17 6.11 9.77
N ASP A 20 9.17 4.82 9.39
CA ASP A 20 9.82 3.75 10.14
C ASP A 20 11.33 3.63 9.84
N GLY A 21 11.90 4.51 9.00
CA GLY A 21 13.31 4.46 8.63
C GLY A 21 13.71 3.23 7.81
N LEU A 22 12.75 2.39 7.43
CA LEU A 22 12.94 1.28 6.51
C LEU A 22 13.05 1.83 5.09
N THR A 23 14.24 1.70 4.49
CA THR A 23 14.42 1.98 3.06
C THR A 23 13.92 0.78 2.28
N VAL A 24 12.62 0.79 2.00
CA VAL A 24 11.96 -0.26 1.22
C VAL A 24 12.37 -0.17 -0.24
N ASP A 25 12.72 -1.30 -0.84
CA ASP A 25 13.22 -1.35 -2.22
C ASP A 25 12.12 -0.99 -3.23
N SER A 26 10.89 -1.46 -2.96
CA SER A 26 9.73 -1.15 -3.79
C SER A 26 8.42 -1.37 -3.03
N TYR A 27 7.37 -0.65 -3.44
CA TYR A 27 6.00 -0.85 -3.01
C TYR A 27 5.18 -1.45 -4.16
N PHE A 28 4.29 -2.39 -3.83
CA PHE A 28 3.32 -2.94 -4.77
C PHE A 28 1.97 -3.10 -4.08
N ILE A 29 0.92 -3.16 -4.89
CA ILE A 29 -0.44 -3.36 -4.42
C ILE A 29 -0.78 -4.82 -4.66
N GLN A 30 -1.26 -5.52 -3.65
CA GLN A 30 -1.72 -6.89 -3.77
C GLN A 30 -3.24 -6.95 -3.69
N GLU A 31 -3.85 -7.67 -4.62
CA GLU A 31 -5.26 -8.04 -4.54
C GLU A 31 -5.44 -9.22 -3.57
N LEU A 32 -6.40 -9.08 -2.66
CA LEU A 32 -6.79 -10.11 -1.71
C LEU A 32 -7.89 -11.00 -2.32
N SER A 33 -8.09 -12.18 -1.73
CA SER A 33 -9.14 -13.11 -2.15
C SER A 33 -10.56 -12.55 -2.05
N THR A 34 -10.76 -11.47 -1.28
CA THR A 34 -12.05 -10.75 -1.14
C THR A 34 -12.30 -9.74 -2.27
N GLY A 35 -11.31 -9.47 -3.12
CA GLY A 35 -11.34 -8.37 -4.11
C GLY A 35 -10.88 -7.02 -3.55
N ASP A 36 -10.43 -6.99 -2.29
CA ASP A 36 -9.81 -5.81 -1.68
C ASP A 36 -8.34 -5.68 -2.08
N TYR A 37 -7.78 -4.49 -1.88
CA TYR A 37 -6.36 -4.23 -2.07
C TYR A 37 -5.64 -4.07 -0.74
N THR A 38 -4.49 -4.71 -0.60
CA THR A 38 -3.51 -4.41 0.43
C THR A 38 -2.26 -3.79 -0.20
N ILE A 39 -1.48 -3.09 0.59
CA ILE A 39 -0.20 -2.54 0.16
C ILE A 39 0.88 -3.41 0.78
N CYS A 40 1.78 -3.85 -0.06
CA CYS A 40 2.94 -4.62 0.34
C CYS A 40 4.18 -3.83 -0.04
N ALA A 41 5.27 -4.10 0.66
CA ALA A 41 6.57 -3.66 0.20
C ALA A 41 7.57 -4.79 0.24
N SER A 42 8.63 -4.62 -0.54
CA SER A 42 9.76 -5.53 -0.53
C SER A 42 10.98 -4.85 0.09
N PHE A 43 11.61 -5.55 1.01
CA PHE A 43 12.85 -5.16 1.66
C PHE A 43 13.80 -6.35 1.67
N GLN A 44 15.01 -6.19 1.14
CA GLN A 44 16.04 -7.24 1.11
C GLN A 44 15.58 -8.56 0.47
N GLY A 45 14.66 -8.49 -0.49
CA GLY A 45 14.10 -9.65 -1.17
C GLY A 45 12.98 -10.36 -0.41
N GLU A 46 12.65 -9.94 0.81
CA GLU A 46 11.45 -10.36 1.53
C GLU A 46 10.30 -9.40 1.22
N SER A 47 9.07 -9.90 1.24
CA SER A 47 7.86 -9.09 1.07
C SER A 47 7.06 -9.12 2.36
N PHE A 48 6.52 -7.97 2.74
CA PHE A 48 5.69 -7.84 3.94
C PHE A 48 4.50 -6.91 3.68
N ASP A 49 3.41 -7.21 4.37
CA ASP A 49 2.15 -6.48 4.27
C ASP A 49 2.14 -5.28 5.22
N PHE A 50 1.70 -4.13 4.73
CA PHE A 50 1.41 -2.98 5.59
C PHE A 50 0.02 -3.13 6.18
N PHE A 51 -0.05 -3.16 7.51
CA PHE A 51 -1.30 -3.03 8.23
C PHE A 51 -1.47 -1.57 8.68
N TRP A 52 -2.51 -0.90 8.18
CA TRP A 52 -2.93 0.42 8.67
C TRP A 52 -4.27 0.31 9.39
N GLU A 53 -4.33 0.88 10.58
CA GLU A 53 -5.58 1.01 11.35
C GLU A 53 -6.52 2.06 10.74
N ASP A 54 -5.98 3.07 10.03
CA ASP A 54 -6.77 4.11 9.37
C ASP A 54 -7.09 3.74 7.92
N GLU A 55 -8.35 3.37 7.69
CA GLU A 55 -8.87 3.00 6.36
C GLU A 55 -8.85 4.17 5.36
N ILE A 56 -9.08 5.41 5.80
CA ILE A 56 -9.06 6.59 4.93
C ILE A 56 -7.63 6.81 4.44
N PHE A 57 -6.67 6.69 5.34
CA PHE A 57 -5.26 6.79 5.00
C PHE A 57 -4.83 5.68 4.05
N ARG A 58 -5.18 4.42 4.37
CA ARG A 58 -4.90 3.27 3.48
C ARG A 58 -5.39 3.51 2.06
N CYS A 59 -6.64 3.95 1.90
CA CYS A 59 -7.20 4.25 0.57
C CYS A 59 -6.42 5.36 -0.15
N ALA A 60 -6.05 6.43 0.55
CA ALA A 60 -5.25 7.51 -0.02
C ALA A 60 -3.87 7.03 -0.48
N VAL A 61 -3.20 6.15 0.29
CA VAL A 61 -1.92 5.54 -0.10
C VAL A 61 -2.09 4.64 -1.32
N VAL A 62 -3.14 3.80 -1.37
CA VAL A 62 -3.40 2.93 -2.54
C VAL A 62 -3.57 3.77 -3.80
N ASP A 63 -4.38 4.82 -3.74
CA ASP A 63 -4.62 5.71 -4.88
C ASP A 63 -3.34 6.48 -5.28
N PHE A 64 -2.54 6.92 -4.30
CA PHE A 64 -1.23 7.52 -4.55
C PHE A 64 -0.29 6.56 -5.29
N LEU A 65 -0.16 5.31 -4.82
CA LEU A 65 0.68 4.30 -5.44
C LEU A 65 0.20 3.92 -6.85
N LYS A 66 -1.12 3.79 -7.06
CA LYS A 66 -1.71 3.59 -8.41
C LYS A 66 -1.36 4.74 -9.35
N ARG A 67 -1.49 6.00 -8.89
CA ARG A 67 -1.12 7.19 -9.68
C ARG A 67 0.38 7.22 -10.04
N ARG A 68 1.23 6.65 -9.19
CA ARG A 68 2.67 6.53 -9.41
C ARG A 68 3.07 5.33 -10.29
N GLY A 69 2.10 4.51 -10.71
CA GLY A 69 2.35 3.34 -11.54
C GLY A 69 2.87 2.13 -10.76
N ALA A 70 2.51 2.01 -9.48
CA ALA A 70 2.85 0.83 -8.69
C ALA A 70 2.29 -0.44 -9.34
N THR A 71 3.06 -1.52 -9.30
CA THR A 71 2.63 -2.83 -9.78
C THR A 71 1.46 -3.33 -8.95
N ILE A 72 0.41 -3.82 -9.62
CA ILE A 72 -0.70 -4.50 -8.98
C ILE A 72 -0.50 -5.99 -9.22
N VAL A 73 -0.41 -6.76 -8.14
CA VAL A 73 -0.25 -8.23 -8.16
C VAL A 73 -1.61 -8.83 -7.83
N SER A 74 -2.15 -9.63 -8.74
CA SER A 74 -3.41 -10.35 -8.49
C SER A 74 -3.23 -11.42 -7.41
N TRP A 75 -4.32 -11.79 -6.73
CA TRP A 75 -4.31 -12.87 -5.72
C TRP A 75 -3.73 -14.17 -6.30
N ASP A 76 -4.13 -14.53 -7.52
CA ASP A 76 -3.66 -15.74 -8.21
C ASP A 76 -2.15 -15.69 -8.52
N GLU A 77 -1.63 -14.54 -8.95
CA GLU A 77 -0.19 -14.37 -9.19
C GLU A 77 0.62 -14.42 -7.90
N TYR A 78 0.08 -13.83 -6.82
CA TYR A 78 0.72 -13.86 -5.51
C TYR A 78 0.82 -15.30 -4.97
N ILE A 79 -0.27 -16.05 -4.99
CA ILE A 79 -0.30 -17.45 -4.54
C ILE A 79 0.63 -18.34 -5.37
N LYS A 80 0.76 -18.09 -6.68
CA LYS A 80 1.72 -18.82 -7.53
C LYS A 80 3.18 -18.60 -7.14
N LYS A 81 3.54 -17.43 -6.59
CA LYS A 81 4.91 -17.14 -6.13
C LYS A 81 5.26 -17.80 -4.80
N LEU A 82 4.27 -18.20 -4.01
CA LEU A 82 4.45 -18.87 -2.71
C LEU A 82 4.63 -20.40 -2.82
N LYS A 83 4.49 -20.97 -4.02
CA LYS A 83 4.65 -22.40 -4.30
C LYS A 83 5.96 -22.68 -5.04
#